data_AF-A0A7C2VUY3-F1
#
_entry.id   AF-A0A7C2VUY3-F1
#
_cell.length_a   1.000
_cell.length_b   1.000
_cell.length_c   1.000
_cell.angle_alpha   90.00
_cell.angle_beta   90.00
_cell.angle_gamma   90.00
#
_symmetry.space_group_name_H-M   'P 1'
#
loop_
_entity.id
_entity.type
_entity.pdbx_description
1 polymer ?
#
loop_
_entity_poly.entity_id
_entity_poly.type
_entity_poly.pdbx_seq_one_letter_code
_entity_poly.pdbx_strand_id
1 'polypeptide(L)' 'MKDVHLKSDSAVLTFILPNPSKSPPEAINFMAKHGRGLICLAIVAERLDELGIEPMVPESGDRFKSAFAVSVDA' A
#
# COMPACT_ATOMS: atom_id res chain seq x y z
N MET A 1 -7.99 -5.59 -21.13
CA MET A 1 -9.03 -5.55 -20.08
C MET A 1 -9.14 -6.95 -19.52
N LYS A 2 -8.73 -7.14 -18.25
CA LYS A 2 -8.45 -8.43 -17.56
C LYS A 2 -7.17 -9.11 -18.02
N ASP A 3 -6.08 -8.83 -17.31
CA ASP A 3 -5.09 -9.82 -16.86
C ASP A 3 -3.94 -9.10 -16.14
N VAL A 4 -4.26 -8.47 -15.00
CA VAL A 4 -3.28 -8.25 -13.95
C VAL A 4 -3.31 -9.51 -13.11
N HIS A 5 -2.49 -10.50 -13.48
CA HIS A 5 -2.34 -11.72 -12.70
C HIS A 5 -1.41 -11.43 -11.50
N LEU A 6 -1.92 -10.66 -10.52
CA LEU A 6 -1.34 -10.52 -9.19
C LEU A 6 -1.65 -11.80 -8.39
N LYS A 7 -0.94 -12.89 -8.67
CA LYS A 7 -0.87 -14.02 -7.72
C LYS A 7 0.24 -13.75 -6.72
N SER A 8 -0.06 -12.96 -5.70
CA SER A 8 0.72 -12.79 -4.47
C SER A 8 -0.07 -11.82 -3.59
N ASP A 9 -0.89 -12.37 -2.69
CA ASP A 9 -2.00 -11.74 -1.96
C ASP A 9 -1.63 -10.62 -0.97
N SER A 10 -0.49 -9.94 -1.13
CA SER A 10 -0.15 -8.73 -0.38
C SER A 10 0.98 -7.99 -1.09
N ALA A 11 0.74 -6.77 -1.54
CA ALA A 11 1.82 -5.86 -1.87
C ALA A 11 2.12 -4.95 -0.66
N VAL A 12 3.42 -4.69 -0.51
CA VAL A 12 4.10 -3.73 0.38
C VAL A 12 4.43 -4.18 1.81
N LEU A 13 5.73 -4.46 2.02
CA LEU A 13 6.40 -4.57 3.33
C LEU A 13 7.02 -3.19 3.64
N THR A 14 6.71 -2.55 4.76
CA THR A 14 7.56 -2.60 5.97
C THR A 14 6.79 -1.99 7.15
N PHE A 15 6.65 -2.80 8.22
CA PHE A 15 5.80 -2.66 9.43
C PHE A 15 4.29 -2.83 9.19
N ILE A 16 3.86 -4.08 9.08
CA ILE A 16 2.45 -4.47 9.03
C ILE A 16 1.78 -4.04 10.35
N LEU A 17 1.02 -2.95 10.30
CA LEU A 17 0.05 -2.67 11.35
C LEU A 17 -1.12 -3.66 11.17
N PRO A 18 -1.50 -4.42 12.21
CA PRO A 18 -2.53 -5.45 12.10
C PRO A 18 -3.90 -4.88 11.71
N ASN A 19 -4.13 -3.59 11.96
CA ASN A 19 -5.32 -2.89 11.49
C ASN A 19 -5.02 -1.39 11.27
N PRO A 20 -5.01 -0.89 10.03
CA PRO A 20 -4.73 0.52 9.73
C PRO A 20 -5.80 1.47 10.30
N SER A 21 -7.08 1.07 10.29
CA SER A 21 -8.18 1.88 10.86
C SER A 21 -8.16 1.98 12.38
N LYS A 22 -7.44 1.06 13.05
CA LYS A 22 -7.34 0.99 14.52
C LYS A 22 -5.91 1.11 15.03
N SER A 23 -5.01 1.66 14.22
CA SER A 23 -3.63 1.84 14.63
C SER A 23 -3.53 3.03 15.59
N PRO A 24 -2.91 2.86 16.76
CA PRO A 24 -2.77 3.94 17.73
C PRO A 24 -1.86 5.04 17.14
N PRO A 25 -2.20 6.34 17.33
CA PRO A 25 -1.39 7.45 16.83
C PRO A 25 0.09 7.37 17.25
N GLU A 26 0.37 6.82 18.43
CA GLU A 26 1.73 6.61 18.95
C GLU A 26 2.53 5.66 18.07
N ALA A 27 1.91 4.63 17.50
CA ALA A 27 2.57 3.70 16.59
C ALA A 27 2.90 4.39 15.26
N ILE A 28 1.98 5.17 14.70
CA ILE A 28 2.24 5.96 13.48
C ILE A 28 3.38 6.95 13.71
N ASN A 29 3.36 7.68 14.84
CA ASN A 29 4.40 8.64 15.20
C ASN A 29 5.75 7.97 15.41
N PHE A 30 5.78 6.80 16.05
CA PHE A 30 7.00 6.01 16.20
C PHE A 30 7.56 5.60 14.82
N MET A 31 6.72 5.11 13.92
CA MET A 31 7.12 4.74 12.57
C MET A 31 7.64 5.94 11.76
N ALA A 32 6.92 7.06 11.75
CA ALA A 32 7.34 8.27 11.06
C ALA A 32 8.70 8.79 11.58
N LYS A 33 8.91 8.73 12.90
CA LYS A 33 10.13 9.22 13.55
C LYS A 33 11.34 8.29 13.38
N HIS A 34 11.14 6.98 13.50
CA HIS A 34 12.23 6.00 13.55
C HIS A 34 12.39 5.17 12.27
N GLY A 35 11.31 4.92 11.53
CA GLY A 35 11.34 4.24 10.24
C GLY A 35 11.88 5.10 9.10
N ARG A 36 11.89 6.44 9.28
CA ARG A 36 12.55 7.43 8.40
C ARG A 36 12.17 7.27 6.92
N GLY A 37 10.87 7.28 6.59
CA GLY A 37 10.46 7.19 5.19
C GLY A 37 8.96 7.15 4.95
N LEU A 38 8.61 6.56 3.80
CA LEU A 38 7.24 6.36 3.34
C LEU A 38 6.53 5.32 4.21
N ILE A 39 5.36 5.68 4.72
CA ILE A 39 4.46 4.73 5.40
C ILE A 39 3.54 4.14 4.34
N CYS A 40 3.65 2.83 4.13
CA CYS A 40 2.83 2.13 3.15
C CYS A 40 1.69 1.40 3.83
N LEU A 41 0.55 1.36 3.14
CA LEU A 41 -0.63 0.60 3.54
C LEU A 41 -0.82 -0.59 2.60
N ALA A 42 -0.79 -1.80 3.14
CA ALA A 42 -1.19 -3.00 2.41
C ALA A 42 -2.72 -3.08 2.37
N ILE A 43 -3.28 -3.27 1.18
CA ILE A 43 -4.72 -3.34 0.94
C ILE A 43 -5.01 -4.29 -0.22
N VAL A 44 -6.19 -4.92 -0.20
CA VAL A 44 -6.64 -5.81 -1.27
C VAL A 44 -7.09 -5.02 -2.49
N ALA A 45 -6.93 -5.60 -3.68
CA ALA A 45 -7.21 -4.93 -4.95
C ALA A 45 -8.69 -4.52 -5.07
N GLU A 46 -9.61 -5.36 -4.62
CA GLU A 46 -11.05 -5.10 -4.64
C GLU A 46 -11.39 -3.82 -3.88
N ARG A 47 -10.65 -3.54 -2.79
CA ARG A 47 -10.88 -2.34 -1.98
C ARG A 47 -10.32 -1.09 -2.66
N LEU A 48 -9.27 -1.20 -3.46
CA LEU A 48 -8.80 -0.10 -4.31
C LEU A 48 -9.84 0.24 -5.37
N ASP A 49 -10.43 -0.79 -6.00
CA ASP A 49 -11.48 -0.62 -7.00
C ASP A 49 -12.73 0.06 -6.41
N GLU A 50 -13.16 -0.36 -5.22
CA GLU A 50 -14.28 0.28 -4.49
C GLU A 50 -14.01 1.76 -4.17
N LEU A 51 -12.75 2.10 -3.88
CA LEU A 51 -12.33 3.46 -3.56
C LEU A 51 -11.99 4.29 -4.82
N GLY A 52 -11.98 3.67 -6.01
CA GLY A 52 -11.58 4.32 -7.27
C GLY A 52 -10.11 4.75 -7.30
N ILE A 53 -9.24 4.06 -6.56
CA ILE A 53 -7.82 4.38 -6.47
C ILE A 53 -7.06 3.57 -7.54
N GLU A 54 -6.48 4.27 -8.50
CA GLU A 54 -5.75 3.65 -9.60
C GLU A 54 -4.26 3.36 -9.26
N PRO A 55 -3.62 2.42 -9.99
CA PRO A 55 -2.17 2.22 -9.92
C PRO A 55 -1.41 3.52 -10.20
N MET A 56 -0.29 3.73 -9.50
CA MET A 56 0.55 4.93 -9.70
C MET A 56 1.16 5.00 -11.11
N VAL A 57 1.44 3.84 -11.70
CA VAL A 57 1.94 3.69 -13.07
C VAL A 57 1.24 2.52 -13.76
N PRO A 58 0.88 2.63 -15.05
CA PRO A 58 0.21 1.54 -15.78
C PRO A 58 1.06 0.27 -15.90
N GLU A 59 2.38 0.42 -16.07
CA GLU A 59 3.35 -0.68 -16.07
C GLU A 59 4.56 -0.29 -15.22
N SER A 60 4.81 -1.04 -14.14
CA SER A 60 5.97 -0.81 -13.30
C SER A 60 7.23 -1.43 -13.92
N GLY A 61 8.23 -0.61 -14.23
CA GLY A 61 9.58 -1.09 -14.57
C GLY A 61 10.41 -1.52 -13.34
N ASP A 62 9.82 -1.53 -12.15
CA ASP A 62 10.49 -1.94 -10.92
C ASP A 62 10.84 -3.44 -10.97
N ARG A 63 12.05 -3.76 -10.51
CA ARG A 63 12.57 -5.13 -10.41
C ARG A 63 11.67 -6.03 -9.58
N PHE A 64 11.02 -5.47 -8.57
CA PHE A 64 10.13 -6.21 -7.67
C PHE A 64 8.65 -6.15 -8.08
N LYS A 65 8.31 -5.42 -9.16
CA LYS A 65 6.93 -5.21 -9.61
C LYS A 65 6.00 -4.79 -8.48
N SER A 66 6.48 -3.87 -7.64
CA SER A 66 5.74 -3.38 -6.48
C SER A 66 4.44 -2.71 -6.92
N ALA A 67 3.30 -3.21 -6.44
CA ALA A 67 1.98 -2.71 -6.81
C ALA A 67 1.63 -1.42 -6.03
N PHE A 68 2.31 -0.33 -6.34
CA PHE A 68 2.00 0.98 -5.76
C PHE A 68 0.78 1.60 -6.43
N ALA A 69 -0.17 2.04 -5.61
CA ALA A 69 -1.29 2.88 -6.02
C ALA A 69 -0.95 4.36 -5.83
N VAL A 70 -1.76 5.26 -6.42
CA VAL A 70 -1.61 6.70 -6.17
C VAL A 70 -1.68 7.00 -4.67
N SER A 71 -0.84 7.93 -4.21
CA SER A 71 -0.79 8.29 -2.79
C SER A 71 -2.10 8.94 -2.35
N VAL A 72 -2.56 8.60 -1.15
CA VAL A 72 -3.78 9.11 -0.54
C VAL A 72 -3.47 9.93 0.71
N ASP A 73 -4.27 10.97 0.93
CA ASP A 73 -4.30 11.78 2.17
C ASP A 73 -5.75 11.89 2.65
N ALA A 74 -5.96 12.17 3.93
CA ALA A 74 -7.27 12.17 4.59
C ALA A 74 -7.80 13.57 4.90
#